data_AF-A0A2S5LI24-F1
#
_entry.id   AF-A0A2S5LI24-F1
#
_cell.length_a   1.000
_cell.length_b   1.000
_cell.length_c   1.000
_cell.angle_alpha   90.00
_cell.angle_beta   90.00
_cell.angle_gamma   90.00
#
_symmetry.space_group_name_H-M   'P 1'
#
loop_
_entity.id
_entity.type
_entity.pdbx_description
1 polymer ?
#
loop_
_entity_poly.entity_id
_entity_poly.type
_entity_poly.pdbx_seq_one_letter_code
_entity_poly.pdbx_strand_id
1 'polypeptide(L)' 'SEGVIVVAMHPGWVRTDMGGADATLDVRDSVAGIIRVAEGLTLADTRRYLDYRGQDIPW' A
#
# COMPACT_ATOMS: atom_id res chain seq x y z
N SER A 1 -8.67 24.41 -8.28
CA SER A 1 -8.95 22.97 -8.17
C SER A 1 -8.03 22.39 -7.12
N GLU A 2 -8.53 21.57 -6.22
CA GLU A 2 -7.68 20.73 -5.36
C GLU A 2 -7.17 19.54 -6.21
N GLY A 3 -5.88 19.21 -6.10
CA GLY A 3 -5.29 18.11 -6.87
C GLY A 3 -5.68 16.74 -6.32
N VAL A 4 -5.60 15.69 -7.14
CA VAL A 4 -5.81 14.30 -6.71
C VAL A 4 -4.45 13.59 -6.62
N ILE A 5 -4.20 12.92 -5.51
CA ILE A 5 -3.02 12.08 -5.31
C ILE A 5 -3.33 10.68 -5.87
N VAL A 6 -2.42 10.15 -6.70
CA VAL A 6 -2.56 8.80 -7.27
C VAL A 6 -1.26 8.02 -7.11
N VAL A 7 -1.33 6.87 -6.44
CA VAL A 7 -0.22 5.94 -6.24
C VAL A 7 -0.63 4.51 -6.60
N ALA A 8 0.33 3.68 -7.00
CA ALA A 8 0.14 2.23 -7.02
C ALA A 8 0.50 1.67 -5.64
N MET A 9 -0.28 0.70 -5.14
CA MET A 9 -0.14 0.17 -3.79
C MET A 9 0.01 -1.36 -3.83
N HIS A 10 1.14 -1.87 -3.33
CA HIS A 10 1.36 -3.27 -3.07
C HIS A 10 1.01 -3.61 -1.62
N PRO A 11 -0.06 -4.38 -1.37
CA PRO A 11 -0.54 -4.65 -0.01
C PRO A 11 0.35 -5.60 0.79
N GLY A 12 1.38 -6.18 0.16
CA GLY A 12 2.11 -7.34 0.68
C GLY A 12 1.49 -8.65 0.18
N TRP A 13 2.06 -9.78 0.58
CA TRP A 13 1.42 -11.07 0.37
C TRP A 13 0.54 -11.38 1.58
N VAL A 14 -0.77 -11.13 1.43
CA VAL A 14 -1.73 -11.06 2.53
C VAL A 14 -2.56 -12.34 2.65
N ARG A 15 -2.77 -12.85 3.88
CA ARG A 15 -3.63 -14.01 4.19
C ARG A 15 -5.11 -13.71 3.93
N THR A 16 -5.48 -13.84 2.66
CA THR A 16 -6.82 -13.71 2.11
C THR A 16 -7.13 -14.94 1.27
N ASP A 17 -8.36 -15.10 0.80
CA ASP A 17 -8.70 -16.20 -0.11
C ASP A 17 -7.81 -16.21 -1.37
N MET A 18 -7.46 -15.03 -1.89
CA MET A 18 -6.56 -14.87 -3.03
C MET A 18 -5.08 -15.12 -2.68
N GLY A 19 -4.64 -14.73 -1.49
CA GLY A 19 -3.25 -14.91 -1.06
C GLY A 19 -2.92 -16.30 -0.52
N GLY A 20 -3.93 -17.05 -0.07
CA GLY A 20 -3.76 -18.37 0.54
C GLY A 20 -3.30 -18.33 2.00
N ALA A 21 -3.30 -19.50 2.64
CA ALA A 21 -2.96 -19.66 4.06
C ALA A 21 -1.47 -19.43 4.35
N ASP A 22 -0.61 -19.67 3.37
CA ASP A 22 0.86 -19.54 3.49
C ASP A 22 1.35 -18.09 3.34
N ALA A 23 0.45 -17.16 3.03
CA ALA A 23 0.80 -15.75 2.93
C ALA A 23 1.37 -15.23 4.26
N THR A 24 2.42 -14.42 4.18
CA THR A 24 3.22 -14.06 5.35
C THR A 24 2.62 -12.92 6.16
N LEU A 25 1.74 -12.11 5.56
CA LEU A 25 1.19 -10.91 6.18
C LEU A 25 -0.28 -11.07 6.61
N ASP A 26 -0.62 -10.58 7.79
CA ASP A 26 -2.01 -10.50 8.24
C ASP A 26 -2.80 -9.42 7.50
N VAL A 27 -4.10 -9.63 7.30
CA VAL A 27 -4.99 -8.62 6.71
C VAL A 27 -4.96 -7.34 7.53
N ARG A 28 -4.98 -7.44 8.87
CA ARG A 28 -4.99 -6.27 9.75
C ARG A 28 -3.71 -5.46 9.62
N ASP A 29 -2.57 -6.12 9.55
CA ASP A 29 -1.26 -5.46 9.42
C ASP A 29 -1.10 -4.78 8.06
N SER A 30 -1.53 -5.46 6.99
CA SER A 30 -1.56 -4.91 5.63
C SER A 30 -2.42 -3.64 5.55
N VAL A 31 -3.67 -3.71 6.01
CA VAL A 31 -4.61 -2.59 5.94
C VAL A 31 -4.16 -1.43 6.85
N ALA A 32 -3.70 -1.71 8.06
CA ALA A 32 -3.18 -0.67 8.94
C ALA A 32 -1.94 0.03 8.34
N GLY A 33 -1.08 -0.72 7.64
CA GLY A 33 0.04 -0.17 6.88
C GLY A 33 -0.42 0.74 5.74
N ILE A 34 -1.35 0.28 4.90
CA ILE A 34 -1.90 1.05 3.78
C ILE A 34 -2.55 2.35 4.26
N ILE A 35 -3.33 2.31 5.35
CA ILE A 35 -3.96 3.51 5.93
C ILE A 35 -2.89 4.52 6.38
N ARG A 36 -1.86 4.07 7.13
CA ARG A 36 -0.75 4.94 7.57
C ARG A 36 -0.01 5.57 6.40
N VAL A 37 0.22 4.81 5.32
CA VAL A 37 0.85 5.35 4.11
C VAL A 37 -0.05 6.40 3.49
N ALA A 38 -1.34 6.09 3.28
CA ALA A 38 -2.30 7.01 2.66
C ALA A 38 -2.46 8.33 3.43
N GLU A 39 -2.48 8.29 4.76
CA GLU A 39 -2.54 9.48 5.64
C GLU A 39 -1.32 10.40 5.49
N GLY A 40 -0.18 9.88 5.07
CA GLY A 40 1.06 10.63 4.90
C GLY A 40 1.32 11.12 3.47
N LEU A 41 0.46 10.80 2.50
CA LEU A 41 0.70 11.16 1.10
C LEU A 41 0.46 12.64 0.84
N THR A 42 1.25 13.17 -0.09
CA THR A 42 1.13 14.53 -0.62
C THR A 42 0.98 14.49 -2.15
N LEU A 43 0.65 15.64 -2.76
CA LEU A 43 0.60 15.74 -4.23
C LEU A 43 1.92 15.37 -4.91
N ALA A 44 3.05 15.55 -4.22
CA ALA A 44 4.38 15.20 -4.74
C ALA A 44 4.59 13.69 -4.87
N ASP A 45 3.81 12.87 -4.17
CA ASP A 45 3.90 11.41 -4.20
C ASP A 45 3.18 10.78 -5.38
N THR A 46 2.49 11.58 -6.20
CA THR A 46 1.77 11.10 -7.37
C THR A 46 2.73 10.38 -8.32
N ARG A 47 2.32 9.18 -8.81
CA ARG A 47 3.11 8.26 -9.65
C ARG A 47 4.15 7.41 -8.91
N ARG A 48 4.17 7.39 -7.58
CA ARG A 48 4.95 6.41 -6.82
C ARG A 48 4.27 5.03 -6.82
N TYR A 49 5.07 3.99 -6.74
CA TYR A 49 4.62 2.63 -6.47
C TYR A 49 5.14 2.24 -5.08
N LEU A 50 4.25 2.06 -4.13
CA LEU A 50 4.57 1.88 -2.72
C LEU A 50 4.07 0.54 -2.20
N ASP A 51 4.75 -0.01 -1.21
CA ASP A 51 4.22 -1.10 -0.39
C ASP A 51 3.47 -0.60 0.86
N TYR A 52 2.80 -1.51 1.57
CA TYR A 52 2.11 -1.23 2.84
C TYR A 52 3.00 -0.65 3.96
N ARG A 53 4.32 -0.63 3.80
CA ARG A 53 5.31 -0.03 4.71
C ARG A 53 5.81 1.33 4.21
N GLY A 54 5.27 1.82 3.10
CA GLY A 54 5.65 3.09 2.46
C GLY A 54 6.98 3.02 1.71
N GLN A 55 7.52 1.83 1.44
CA GLN A 55 8.75 1.66 0.68
C GLN A 55 8.45 1.71 -0.82
N ASP A 56 9.33 2.36 -1.59
CA ASP A 56 9.20 2.36 -3.05
C ASP A 56 9.51 0.97 -3.64
N ILE A 57 8.64 0.55 -4.57
CA ILE A 57 8.82 -0.64 -5.38
C ILE A 57 9.22 -0.19 -6.80
N PRO A 58 10.28 -0.76 -7.39
CA PRO A 58 10.59 -0.54 -8.80
C PRO A 58 9.43 -0.99 -9.71
N TRP A 59 9.19 -0.23 -10.77
CA TRP A 59 8.23 -0.62 -11.82
C TRP A 59 8.65 -1.88 -12.57
#